data_AF-A0AAN9YFM9-F1
#
_entry.id   AF-A0AAN9YFM9-F1
#
_cell.length_a   1.000
_cell.length_b   1.000
_cell.length_c   1.000
_cell.angle_alpha   90.00
_cell.angle_beta   90.00
_cell.angle_gamma   90.00
#
_symmetry.space_group_name_H-M   'P 1'
#
loop_
_entity.id
_entity.type
_entity.pdbx_description
1 polymer ?
#
loop_
_entity_poly.entity_id
_entity_poly.type
_entity_poly.pdbx_seq_one_letter_code
_entity_poly.pdbx_strand_id
1 'polypeptide(L)'
;MASATPASKSTGASPYDSYQTSLTTRYCSPAMSQLFSQRSRHSTWRKLWLSLAESEKALGIATITDEALEQMRAHLIVTDEDFEVARVEEQSRRHDVMAHVHAFGAVAPAAAGIIHLGATSCFVTDNTELILVREAMDLICKKVAKVISNLSAFALRWKSEPTLAYTHLQAAQLITVGKRAAQWVLDLTLDLHAIEQVRQELKFRGAQGTTGTQASFVSIFEGNASKCDELNDLLCQNFGFPSCYEVSTQTYTRKVDLIIANAVAGLGSTAQKITGDIRHLMHWKEIEEPFEASQIGSSAMAYKRNPVIT
;
A
#
# COMPACT_ATOMS: atom_id res chain seq x y z
N MET A 1 -4.13 26.39 50.63
CA MET A 1 -3.37 26.55 49.37
C MET A 1 -3.07 25.15 48.87
N ALA A 2 -3.62 24.80 47.70
CA ALA A 2 -3.68 23.44 47.19
C ALA A 2 -2.29 22.88 46.85
N SER A 3 -2.02 21.65 47.30
CA SER A 3 -0.86 20.88 46.88
C SER A 3 -1.08 20.39 45.45
N ALA A 4 -0.22 20.83 44.54
CA ALA A 4 -0.17 20.28 43.19
C ALA A 4 0.46 18.88 43.28
N THR A 5 -0.35 17.86 43.06
CA THR A 5 0.13 16.50 42.81
C THR A 5 0.91 16.51 41.49
N PRO A 6 2.16 16.02 41.42
CA PRO A 6 2.87 15.94 40.14
C PRO A 6 2.18 14.87 39.29
N ALA A 7 1.78 15.25 38.09
CA ALA A 7 1.31 14.31 37.08
C ALA A 7 2.36 13.21 36.88
N SER A 8 1.91 11.96 37.02
CA SER A 8 2.65 10.75 36.65
C SER A 8 3.20 10.90 35.23
N LYS A 9 4.50 11.12 35.09
CA LYS A 9 5.18 11.01 33.80
C LYS A 9 5.13 9.53 33.43
N SER A 10 4.33 9.20 32.42
CA SER A 10 4.35 7.87 31.81
C SER A 10 5.80 7.54 31.46
N THR A 11 6.35 6.48 32.06
CA THR A 11 7.68 5.94 31.81
C THR A 11 7.72 5.20 30.46
N GLY A 12 7.18 5.80 29.41
CA GLY A 12 7.31 5.28 28.06
C GLY A 12 8.77 5.43 27.63
N ALA A 13 9.39 4.33 27.20
CA ALA A 13 10.69 4.39 26.54
C ALA A 13 10.63 5.42 25.40
N SER A 14 11.68 6.23 25.26
CA SER A 14 11.72 7.22 24.19
C SER A 14 11.62 6.51 22.85
N PRO A 15 10.95 7.07 21.83
CA PRO A 15 11.02 6.52 20.47
C PRO A 15 12.46 6.32 20.00
N TYR A 16 13.43 7.10 20.52
CA TYR A 16 14.86 6.98 20.24
C TYR A 16 15.57 5.80 20.93
N ASP A 17 14.92 5.15 21.90
CA ASP A 17 15.45 3.99 22.62
C ASP A 17 15.08 2.65 21.95
N SER A 18 14.37 2.71 20.82
CA SER A 18 13.91 1.54 20.07
C SER A 18 14.27 1.64 18.59
N TYR A 19 14.48 0.49 17.94
CA TYR A 19 14.74 0.46 16.50
C TYR A 19 13.56 1.05 15.72
N GLN A 20 13.88 1.99 14.84
CA GLN A 20 12.94 2.54 13.87
C GLN A 20 13.49 2.32 12.47
N THR A 21 12.65 1.83 11.57
CA THR A 21 13.02 1.73 10.16
C THR A 21 13.23 3.12 9.57
N SER A 22 14.29 3.29 8.77
CA SER A 22 14.57 4.53 8.06
C SER A 22 13.50 4.84 7.00
N LEU A 23 12.75 3.82 6.55
CA LEU A 23 11.68 3.99 5.59
C LEU A 23 10.62 4.95 6.12
N THR A 24 10.05 4.70 7.30
CA THR A 24 8.94 5.53 7.83
C THR A 24 9.42 6.81 8.52
N THR A 25 10.67 6.85 8.99
CA THR A 25 11.21 8.01 9.72
C THR A 25 11.92 9.04 8.82
N ARG A 26 12.36 8.63 7.62
CA ARG A 26 13.20 9.49 6.76
C ARG A 26 12.78 9.56 5.29
N TYR A 27 12.34 8.46 4.67
CA TYR A 27 12.26 8.39 3.21
C TYR A 27 10.84 8.29 2.65
N CYS A 28 9.97 7.51 3.28
CA CYS A 28 8.63 7.21 2.79
C CYS A 28 7.73 8.45 2.91
N SER A 29 6.95 8.73 1.87
CA SER A 29 5.99 9.83 1.91
C SER A 29 4.89 9.57 2.94
N PRO A 30 4.35 10.60 3.62
CA PRO A 30 3.27 10.45 4.60
C PRO A 30 2.07 9.64 4.08
N ALA A 31 1.65 9.86 2.83
CA ALA A 31 0.52 9.13 2.23
C ALA A 31 0.76 7.60 2.17
N MET A 32 1.95 7.18 1.72
CA MET A 32 2.31 5.75 1.64
C MET A 32 2.50 5.14 3.04
N SER A 33 3.11 5.90 3.97
CA SER A 33 3.27 5.46 5.36
C SER A 33 1.92 5.32 6.07
N GLN A 34 0.99 6.24 5.84
CA GLN A 34 -0.35 6.19 6.40
C GLN A 34 -1.14 5.02 5.82
N LEU A 35 -1.02 4.75 4.52
CA LEU A 35 -1.70 3.64 3.85
C LEU A 35 -1.39 2.29 4.51
N PHE A 36 -0.11 2.02 4.83
CA PHE A 36 0.31 0.79 5.49
C PHE A 36 0.28 0.83 7.02
N SER A 37 -0.33 1.87 7.62
CA SER A 37 -0.47 1.98 9.07
C SER A 37 -1.44 0.94 9.65
N GLN A 38 -1.29 0.64 10.94
CA GLN A 38 -2.24 -0.23 11.63
C GLN A 38 -3.67 0.30 11.58
N ARG A 39 -3.86 1.62 11.69
CA ARG A 39 -5.20 2.22 11.61
C ARG A 39 -5.82 2.00 10.23
N SER A 40 -5.07 2.18 9.15
CA SER A 40 -5.57 1.91 7.80
C SER A 40 -5.93 0.45 7.59
N ARG A 41 -5.09 -0.49 8.05
CA ARG A 41 -5.36 -1.94 7.96
C ARG A 41 -6.65 -2.32 8.68
N HIS A 42 -6.75 -2.01 9.97
CA HIS A 42 -7.90 -2.44 10.78
C HIS A 42 -9.18 -1.67 10.46
N SER A 43 -9.09 -0.42 9.99
CA SER A 43 -10.26 0.29 9.45
C SER A 43 -10.72 -0.34 8.13
N THR A 44 -9.80 -0.88 7.32
CA THR A 44 -10.15 -1.67 6.12
C THR A 44 -10.81 -2.99 6.51
N TRP A 45 -10.42 -3.63 7.62
CA TRP A 45 -11.14 -4.81 8.13
C TRP A 45 -12.58 -4.48 8.49
N ARG A 46 -12.82 -3.36 9.20
CA ARG A 46 -14.18 -2.88 9.51
C ARG A 46 -15.00 -2.60 8.24
N LYS A 47 -14.39 -2.00 7.20
CA LYS A 47 -15.04 -1.81 5.89
C LYS A 47 -15.39 -3.13 5.20
N LEU A 48 -14.49 -4.11 5.25
CA LEU A 48 -14.72 -5.45 4.69
C LEU A 48 -15.86 -6.18 5.42
N TRP A 49 -15.89 -6.13 6.75
CA TRP A 49 -17.00 -6.71 7.52
C TRP A 49 -18.33 -6.01 7.26
N LEU A 50 -18.34 -4.68 7.15
CA LEU A 50 -19.55 -3.94 6.78
C LEU A 50 -20.05 -4.38 5.40
N SER A 51 -19.15 -4.39 4.40
CA SER A 51 -19.51 -4.80 3.03
C SER A 51 -19.97 -6.25 2.96
N LEU A 52 -19.38 -7.14 3.77
CA LEU A 52 -19.85 -8.52 3.92
C LEU A 52 -21.29 -8.56 4.43
N ALA A 53 -21.56 -7.89 5.55
CA ALA A 53 -22.89 -7.88 6.17
C ALA A 53 -23.95 -7.25 5.26
N GLU A 54 -23.62 -6.16 4.56
CA GLU A 54 -24.50 -5.54 3.57
C GLU A 54 -24.84 -6.47 2.42
N SER A 55 -23.84 -7.18 1.89
CA SER A 55 -24.01 -8.11 0.78
C SER A 55 -24.80 -9.35 1.21
N GLU A 56 -24.50 -9.92 2.38
CA GLU A 56 -25.26 -11.03 2.96
C GLU A 56 -26.73 -10.65 3.21
N LYS A 57 -26.99 -9.43 3.72
CA LYS A 57 -28.35 -8.93 3.89
C LYS A 57 -29.08 -8.81 2.55
N ALA A 58 -28.44 -8.24 1.52
CA ALA A 58 -29.00 -8.13 0.18
C ALA A 58 -29.34 -9.50 -0.43
N LEU A 59 -28.57 -10.54 -0.07
CA LEU A 59 -28.78 -11.92 -0.49
C LEU A 59 -29.74 -12.72 0.42
N GLY A 60 -30.39 -12.05 1.38
CA GLY A 60 -31.52 -12.59 2.15
C GLY A 60 -31.16 -13.17 3.53
N ILE A 61 -29.99 -12.87 4.10
CA ILE A 61 -29.69 -13.24 5.48
C ILE A 61 -30.45 -12.32 6.44
N ALA A 62 -31.61 -12.80 6.92
CA ALA A 62 -32.57 -12.01 7.69
C ALA A 62 -32.11 -11.60 9.10
N THR A 63 -31.07 -12.25 9.65
CA THR A 63 -30.50 -11.91 10.97
C THR A 63 -29.75 -10.59 10.98
N ILE A 64 -29.40 -10.04 9.81
CA ILE A 64 -28.68 -8.77 9.67
C ILE A 64 -29.67 -7.62 9.61
N THR A 65 -29.72 -6.81 10.68
CA THR A 65 -30.65 -5.68 10.82
C THR A 65 -30.08 -4.37 10.29
N ASP A 66 -30.93 -3.39 9.93
CA ASP A 66 -30.46 -2.04 9.55
C ASP A 66 -29.74 -1.33 10.70
N GLU A 67 -30.19 -1.56 11.94
CA GLU A 67 -29.55 -1.03 13.14
C GLU A 67 -28.10 -1.53 13.28
N ALA A 68 -27.86 -2.83 13.06
CA ALA A 68 -26.52 -3.40 13.08
C ALA A 68 -25.61 -2.75 12.03
N LEU A 69 -26.11 -2.61 10.80
CA LEU A 69 -25.35 -1.99 9.70
C LEU A 69 -25.03 -0.51 9.98
N GLU A 70 -25.98 0.24 10.55
CA GLU A 70 -25.76 1.65 10.90
C GLU A 70 -24.70 1.80 12.00
N GLN A 71 -24.74 0.96 13.03
CA GLN A 71 -23.70 0.95 14.07
C GLN A 71 -22.31 0.62 13.50
N MET A 72 -22.23 -0.32 12.55
CA MET A 72 -20.97 -0.65 11.86
C MET A 72 -20.47 0.54 11.01
N ARG A 73 -21.36 1.21 10.24
CA ARG A 73 -21.02 2.39 9.43
C ARG A 73 -20.47 3.54 10.28
N ALA A 74 -21.06 3.76 11.45
CA ALA A 74 -20.62 4.82 12.38
C ALA A 74 -19.20 4.62 12.94
N HIS A 75 -18.68 3.38 12.94
CA HIS A 75 -17.42 3.03 13.62
C HIS A 75 -16.35 2.44 12.69
N LEU A 76 -16.38 2.75 11.39
CA LEU A 76 -15.42 2.18 10.42
C LEU A 76 -13.96 2.57 10.67
N ILE A 77 -13.70 3.74 11.26
CA ILE A 77 -12.35 4.17 11.60
C ILE A 77 -12.02 3.71 13.01
N VAL A 78 -11.00 2.84 13.11
CA VAL A 78 -10.54 2.31 14.40
C VAL A 78 -9.90 3.42 15.23
N THR A 79 -10.33 3.58 16.47
CA THR A 79 -9.81 4.56 17.44
C THR A 79 -8.65 3.99 18.26
N ASP A 80 -8.00 4.81 19.08
CA ASP A 80 -6.93 4.31 19.98
C ASP A 80 -7.49 3.43 21.09
N GLU A 81 -8.71 3.73 21.56
CA GLU A 81 -9.42 2.91 22.54
C GLU A 81 -9.77 1.53 21.97
N ASP A 82 -10.23 1.47 20.72
CA ASP A 82 -10.48 0.22 20.01
C ASP A 82 -9.21 -0.66 19.93
N PHE A 83 -8.05 -0.04 19.70
CA PHE A 83 -6.77 -0.75 19.68
C PHE A 83 -6.40 -1.32 21.05
N GLU A 84 -6.68 -0.59 22.12
CA GLU A 84 -6.42 -1.09 23.48
C GLU A 84 -7.33 -2.26 23.83
N VAL A 85 -8.62 -2.19 23.47
CA VAL A 85 -9.55 -3.32 23.60
C VAL A 85 -9.04 -4.53 22.82
N ALA A 86 -8.67 -4.35 21.55
CA ALA A 86 -8.13 -5.42 20.73
C ALA A 86 -6.83 -6.00 21.31
N ARG A 87 -5.92 -5.17 21.83
CA ARG A 87 -4.66 -5.60 22.46
C ARG A 87 -4.90 -6.51 23.66
N VAL A 88 -5.86 -6.16 24.52
CA VAL A 88 -6.24 -6.98 25.69
C VAL A 88 -6.88 -8.30 25.25
N GLU A 89 -7.79 -8.26 24.28
CA GLU A 89 -8.44 -9.45 23.74
C GLU A 89 -7.47 -10.39 23.00
N GLU A 90 -6.48 -9.85 22.31
CA GLU A 90 -5.48 -10.65 21.60
C GLU A 90 -4.61 -11.44 22.59
N GLN A 91 -4.27 -10.87 23.75
CA GLN A 91 -3.50 -11.56 24.79
C GLN A 91 -4.25 -12.77 25.36
N SER A 92 -5.58 -12.67 25.50
CA SER A 92 -6.40 -13.77 26.03
C SER A 92 -6.74 -14.81 24.94
N ARG A 93 -7.12 -14.36 23.75
CA ARG A 93 -7.60 -15.22 22.65
C ARG A 93 -6.48 -15.81 21.80
N ARG A 94 -5.29 -15.20 21.81
CA ARG A 94 -4.15 -15.55 20.94
C ARG A 94 -4.52 -15.51 19.45
N HIS A 95 -5.41 -14.60 19.08
CA HIS A 95 -5.90 -14.43 17.72
C HIS A 95 -6.29 -12.98 17.44
N ASP A 96 -5.53 -12.32 16.57
CA ASP A 96 -5.67 -10.91 16.16
C ASP A 96 -7.03 -10.56 15.54
N VAL A 97 -7.49 -11.31 14.53
CA VAL A 97 -8.77 -11.08 13.87
C VAL A 97 -9.91 -11.19 14.87
N MET A 98 -9.92 -12.23 15.71
CA MET A 98 -10.97 -12.41 16.71
C MET A 98 -10.96 -11.32 17.79
N ALA A 99 -9.78 -10.82 18.15
CA ALA A 99 -9.66 -9.67 19.04
C ALA A 99 -10.29 -8.41 18.43
N HIS A 100 -10.05 -8.16 17.14
CA HIS A 100 -10.66 -7.04 16.42
C HIS A 100 -12.15 -7.23 16.13
N VAL A 101 -12.63 -8.46 15.93
CA VAL A 101 -14.08 -8.77 15.88
C VAL A 101 -14.75 -8.37 17.20
N HIS A 102 -14.14 -8.75 18.33
CA HIS A 102 -14.66 -8.39 19.65
C HIS A 102 -14.63 -6.88 19.88
N ALA A 103 -13.51 -6.22 19.59
CA ALA A 103 -13.40 -4.76 19.71
C ALA A 103 -14.43 -4.03 18.84
N PHE A 104 -14.70 -4.52 17.62
CA PHE A 104 -15.73 -3.91 16.77
C PHE A 104 -17.15 -4.17 17.29
N GLY A 105 -17.43 -5.38 17.81
CA GLY A 105 -18.70 -5.68 18.45
C GLY A 105 -18.96 -4.88 19.73
N ALA A 106 -17.91 -4.46 20.46
CA ALA A 106 -18.05 -3.63 21.65
C ALA A 106 -18.58 -2.21 21.31
N VAL A 107 -18.16 -1.65 20.17
CA VAL A 107 -18.63 -0.33 19.69
C VAL A 107 -19.85 -0.41 18.77
N ALA A 108 -20.17 -1.62 18.26
CA ALA A 108 -21.38 -1.91 17.50
C ALA A 108 -22.13 -3.14 18.09
N PRO A 109 -22.74 -3.01 19.29
CA PRO A 109 -23.36 -4.15 19.98
C PRO A 109 -24.46 -4.87 19.18
N ALA A 110 -25.24 -4.13 18.37
CA ALA A 110 -26.28 -4.73 17.53
C ALA A 110 -25.68 -5.61 16.42
N ALA A 111 -24.44 -5.35 16.02
CA ALA A 111 -23.72 -6.11 15.00
C ALA A 111 -22.82 -7.23 15.56
N ALA A 112 -22.61 -7.29 16.88
CA ALA A 112 -21.63 -8.20 17.49
C ALA A 112 -21.81 -9.67 17.11
N GLY A 113 -23.07 -10.12 16.92
CA GLY A 113 -23.39 -11.49 16.51
C GLY A 113 -23.30 -11.78 15.00
N ILE A 114 -23.16 -10.75 14.16
CA ILE A 114 -23.12 -10.88 12.68
C ILE A 114 -21.78 -10.45 12.08
N ILE A 115 -20.92 -9.76 12.84
CA ILE A 115 -19.56 -9.46 12.38
C ILE A 115 -18.83 -10.79 12.10
N HIS A 116 -18.25 -10.89 10.90
CA HIS A 116 -17.48 -12.05 10.45
C HIS A 116 -18.30 -13.33 10.20
N LEU A 117 -19.63 -13.21 10.05
CA LEU A 117 -20.49 -14.35 9.72
C LEU A 117 -20.00 -15.09 8.47
N GLY A 118 -19.86 -16.42 8.58
CA GLY A 118 -19.40 -17.30 7.48
C GLY A 118 -17.95 -17.17 7.04
N ALA A 119 -17.26 -16.09 7.42
CA ALA A 119 -15.92 -15.79 7.00
C ALA A 119 -14.85 -16.53 7.82
N THR A 120 -13.63 -16.51 7.28
CA THR A 120 -12.39 -16.92 7.97
C THR A 120 -11.47 -15.71 8.08
N SER A 121 -10.45 -15.76 8.92
CA SER A 121 -9.47 -14.67 9.13
C SER A 121 -8.93 -14.06 7.82
N CYS A 122 -8.66 -14.90 6.82
CA CYS A 122 -8.19 -14.46 5.50
C CYS A 122 -9.22 -13.69 4.66
N PHE A 123 -10.50 -13.65 5.07
CA PHE A 123 -11.43 -12.71 4.48
C PHE A 123 -11.00 -11.26 4.74
N VAL A 124 -10.55 -10.91 5.95
CA VAL A 124 -10.11 -9.54 6.24
C VAL A 124 -8.63 -9.32 6.01
N THR A 125 -7.77 -10.27 6.39
CA THR A 125 -6.31 -10.07 6.27
C THR A 125 -5.89 -9.97 4.80
N ASP A 126 -6.22 -10.97 3.99
CA ASP A 126 -5.74 -11.06 2.60
C ASP A 126 -6.42 -10.05 1.67
N ASN A 127 -7.74 -9.84 1.78
CA ASN A 127 -8.42 -8.81 0.98
C ASN A 127 -7.90 -7.40 1.32
N THR A 128 -7.55 -7.14 2.58
CA THR A 128 -6.94 -5.86 2.96
C THR A 128 -5.58 -5.69 2.31
N GLU A 129 -4.71 -6.70 2.32
CA GLU A 129 -3.41 -6.59 1.66
C GLU A 129 -3.57 -6.30 0.15
N LEU A 130 -4.53 -6.93 -0.53
CA LEU A 130 -4.83 -6.65 -1.94
C LEU A 130 -5.32 -5.20 -2.15
N ILE A 131 -6.20 -4.70 -1.27
CA ILE A 131 -6.69 -3.31 -1.30
C ILE A 131 -5.53 -2.33 -1.11
N LEU A 132 -4.73 -2.51 -0.05
CA LEU A 132 -3.62 -1.62 0.29
C LEU A 132 -2.55 -1.62 -0.80
N VAL A 133 -2.20 -2.77 -1.36
CA VAL A 133 -1.24 -2.85 -2.46
C VAL A 133 -1.75 -2.15 -3.71
N ARG A 134 -3.02 -2.31 -4.08
CA ARG A 134 -3.59 -1.62 -5.25
C ARG A 134 -3.57 -0.10 -5.08
N GLU A 135 -3.92 0.38 -3.89
CA GLU A 135 -3.83 1.82 -3.55
C GLU A 135 -2.37 2.31 -3.53
N ALA A 136 -1.42 1.48 -3.10
CA ALA A 136 0.01 1.79 -3.13
C ALA A 136 0.50 1.93 -4.58
N MET A 137 0.04 1.06 -5.49
CA MET A 137 0.35 1.17 -6.92
C MET A 137 -0.21 2.45 -7.52
N ASP A 138 -1.42 2.87 -7.14
CA ASP A 138 -1.98 4.15 -7.59
C ASP A 138 -1.10 5.34 -7.16
N LEU A 139 -0.52 5.30 -5.95
CA LEU A 139 0.44 6.30 -5.50
C LEU A 139 1.75 6.27 -6.28
N ILE A 140 2.26 5.07 -6.60
CA ILE A 140 3.50 4.91 -7.37
C ILE A 140 3.30 5.39 -8.81
N CYS A 141 2.24 4.97 -9.50
CA CYS A 141 1.95 5.36 -10.89
C CYS A 141 1.93 6.88 -11.05
N LYS A 142 1.23 7.59 -10.15
CA LYS A 142 1.18 9.06 -10.14
C LYS A 142 2.57 9.70 -10.05
N LYS A 143 3.45 9.16 -9.19
CA LYS A 143 4.80 9.68 -8.99
C LYS A 143 5.70 9.36 -10.19
N VAL A 144 5.66 8.14 -10.70
CA VAL A 144 6.45 7.72 -11.88
C VAL A 144 6.04 8.54 -13.10
N ALA A 145 4.73 8.72 -13.35
CA ALA A 145 4.23 9.58 -14.43
C ALA A 145 4.73 11.03 -14.31
N LYS A 146 4.84 11.56 -13.08
CA LYS A 146 5.41 12.89 -12.86
C LYS A 146 6.90 12.95 -13.18
N VAL A 147 7.68 11.93 -12.82
CA VAL A 147 9.09 11.82 -13.17
C VAL A 147 9.27 11.74 -14.69
N ILE A 148 8.48 10.90 -15.36
CA ILE A 148 8.45 10.78 -16.83
C ILE A 148 8.16 12.13 -17.46
N SER A 149 7.14 12.85 -17.01
CA SER A 149 6.78 14.17 -17.53
C SER A 149 7.92 15.19 -17.38
N ASN A 150 8.55 15.24 -16.20
CA ASN A 150 9.66 16.15 -15.93
C ASN A 150 10.90 15.82 -16.78
N LEU A 151 11.28 14.54 -16.88
CA LEU A 151 12.41 14.10 -17.70
C LEU A 151 12.14 14.24 -19.19
N SER A 152 10.90 14.07 -19.64
CA SER A 152 10.50 14.32 -21.02
C SER A 152 10.64 15.79 -21.38
N ALA A 153 10.21 16.69 -20.49
CA ALA A 153 10.41 18.13 -20.67
C ALA A 153 11.90 18.49 -20.72
N PHE A 154 12.73 17.90 -19.86
CA PHE A 154 14.19 18.04 -19.90
C PHE A 154 14.76 17.53 -21.23
N ALA A 155 14.36 16.33 -21.66
CA ALA A 155 14.83 15.72 -22.90
C ALA A 155 14.49 16.59 -24.13
N LEU A 156 13.27 17.14 -24.19
CA LEU A 156 12.84 18.03 -25.25
C LEU A 156 13.58 19.37 -25.25
N ARG A 157 13.83 19.95 -24.06
CA ARG A 157 14.59 21.19 -23.91
C ARG A 157 16.02 21.05 -24.44
N TRP A 158 16.67 19.92 -24.17
CA TRP A 158 18.08 19.67 -24.51
C TRP A 158 18.26 18.75 -25.72
N LYS A 159 17.21 18.58 -26.55
CA LYS A 159 17.22 17.63 -27.67
C LYS A 159 18.30 17.87 -28.72
N SER A 160 18.76 19.11 -28.85
CA SER A 160 19.76 19.54 -29.85
C SER A 160 21.15 19.78 -29.26
N GLU A 161 21.33 19.69 -27.94
CA GLU A 161 22.60 19.98 -27.26
C GLU A 161 23.57 18.81 -27.41
N PRO A 162 24.65 18.93 -28.19
CA PRO A 162 25.59 17.83 -28.38
C PRO A 162 26.36 17.51 -27.10
N THR A 163 26.60 16.23 -26.84
CA THR A 163 27.44 15.75 -25.73
C THR A 163 28.18 14.48 -26.16
N LEU A 164 29.33 14.24 -25.55
CA LEU A 164 30.10 13.02 -25.81
C LEU A 164 29.31 11.80 -25.32
N ALA A 165 29.09 10.80 -26.17
CA ALA A 165 28.53 9.53 -25.73
C ALA A 165 29.62 8.62 -25.19
N TYR A 166 29.22 7.64 -24.38
CA TYR A 166 30.14 6.70 -23.75
C TYR A 166 29.66 5.26 -23.95
N THR A 167 30.53 4.43 -24.51
CA THR A 167 30.37 2.96 -24.56
C THR A 167 31.57 2.35 -23.83
N HIS A 168 31.34 1.45 -22.88
CA HIS A 168 32.39 0.98 -21.94
C HIS A 168 33.06 2.14 -21.17
N LEU A 169 32.32 3.22 -20.93
CA LEU A 169 32.83 4.48 -20.36
C LEU A 169 33.98 5.12 -21.18
N GLN A 170 34.13 4.74 -22.45
CA GLN A 170 35.08 5.33 -23.40
C GLN A 170 34.35 6.26 -24.37
N ALA A 171 35.04 7.32 -24.79
CA ALA A 171 34.53 8.30 -25.74
C ALA A 171 34.04 7.63 -27.03
N ALA A 172 32.80 7.91 -27.41
CA ALA A 172 32.16 7.40 -28.62
C ALA A 172 31.62 8.56 -29.48
N GLN A 173 30.88 8.24 -30.54
CA GLN A 173 30.22 9.23 -31.40
C GLN A 173 29.33 10.17 -30.57
N LEU A 174 29.21 11.43 -30.98
CA LEU A 174 28.36 12.40 -30.29
C LEU A 174 26.91 11.93 -30.24
N ILE A 175 26.26 12.19 -29.11
CA ILE A 175 24.82 12.11 -28.91
C ILE A 175 24.33 13.52 -28.52
N THR A 176 23.05 13.68 -28.19
CA THR A 176 22.57 14.88 -27.50
C THR A 176 22.17 14.59 -26.06
N VAL A 177 22.27 15.60 -25.20
CA VAL A 177 21.84 15.52 -23.80
C VAL A 177 20.39 15.04 -23.72
N GLY A 178 19.53 15.59 -24.57
CA GLY A 178 18.13 15.19 -24.63
C GLY A 178 17.92 13.75 -25.10
N LYS A 179 18.70 13.25 -26.06
CA LYS A 179 18.61 11.85 -26.51
C LYS A 179 19.07 10.87 -25.41
N ARG A 180 20.07 11.23 -24.60
CA ARG A 180 20.44 10.44 -23.41
C ARG A 180 19.29 10.38 -22.40
N ALA A 181 18.69 11.52 -22.07
CA ALA A 181 17.55 11.58 -21.16
C ALA A 181 16.30 10.86 -21.70
N ALA A 182 16.09 10.85 -23.02
CA ALA A 182 15.01 10.10 -23.65
C ALA A 182 15.11 8.58 -23.41
N GLN A 183 16.32 8.03 -23.28
CA GLN A 183 16.49 6.62 -22.89
C GLN A 183 15.98 6.38 -21.46
N TRP A 184 16.30 7.27 -20.51
CA TRP A 184 15.78 7.16 -19.14
C TRP A 184 14.25 7.23 -19.09
N VAL A 185 13.66 8.11 -19.91
CA VAL A 185 12.20 8.22 -20.06
C VAL A 185 11.59 6.93 -20.60
N LEU A 186 12.24 6.29 -21.58
CA LEU A 186 11.77 5.01 -22.13
C LEU A 186 11.72 3.93 -21.05
N ASP A 187 12.81 3.73 -20.31
CA ASP A 187 12.89 2.71 -19.25
C ASP A 187 11.78 2.94 -18.20
N LEU A 188 11.61 4.18 -17.74
CA LEU A 188 10.55 4.55 -16.79
C LEU A 188 9.13 4.35 -17.34
N THR A 189 8.93 4.53 -18.65
CA THR A 189 7.62 4.30 -19.30
C THR A 189 7.28 2.82 -19.32
N LEU A 190 8.28 1.95 -19.53
CA LEU A 190 8.11 0.50 -19.42
C LEU A 190 7.78 0.08 -17.99
N ASP A 191 8.45 0.68 -16.99
CA ASP A 191 8.14 0.45 -15.58
C ASP A 191 6.72 0.89 -15.22
N LEU A 192 6.30 2.08 -15.67
CA LEU A 192 4.94 2.58 -15.43
C LEU A 192 3.92 1.62 -16.02
N HIS A 193 4.12 1.18 -17.26
CA HIS A 193 3.22 0.21 -17.92
C HIS A 193 3.14 -1.11 -17.13
N ALA A 194 4.28 -1.65 -16.67
CA ALA A 194 4.30 -2.87 -15.88
C ALA A 194 3.53 -2.72 -14.56
N ILE A 195 3.70 -1.59 -13.86
CA ILE A 195 3.00 -1.33 -12.60
C ILE A 195 1.50 -1.13 -12.84
N GLU A 196 1.12 -0.39 -13.89
CA GLU A 196 -0.28 -0.20 -14.29
C GLU A 196 -0.96 -1.53 -14.62
N GLN A 197 -0.27 -2.41 -15.34
CA GLN A 197 -0.76 -3.74 -15.66
C GLN A 197 -1.03 -4.55 -14.38
N VAL A 198 -0.06 -4.63 -13.47
CA VAL A 198 -0.26 -5.35 -12.18
C VAL A 198 -1.42 -4.74 -11.39
N ARG A 199 -1.53 -3.40 -11.35
CA ARG A 199 -2.61 -2.70 -10.67
C ARG A 199 -3.99 -3.05 -11.25
N GLN A 200 -4.09 -3.14 -12.58
CA GLN A 200 -5.34 -3.41 -13.30
C GLN A 200 -5.75 -4.88 -13.20
N GLU A 201 -4.77 -5.79 -13.26
CA GLU A 201 -5.00 -7.24 -13.25
C GLU A 201 -5.17 -7.82 -11.83
N LEU A 202 -4.89 -7.05 -10.78
CA LEU A 202 -5.05 -7.50 -9.40
C LEU A 202 -6.51 -7.87 -9.14
N LYS A 203 -6.74 -9.15 -8.80
CA LYS A 203 -8.07 -9.69 -8.46
C LYS A 203 -8.27 -9.73 -6.94
N PHE A 204 -9.52 -9.81 -6.53
CA PHE A 204 -9.90 -9.92 -5.12
C PHE A 204 -9.77 -11.37 -4.63
N ARG A 205 -9.54 -11.61 -3.33
CA ARG A 205 -9.70 -12.96 -2.79
C ARG A 205 -11.18 -13.28 -2.65
N GLY A 206 -11.96 -12.38 -2.05
CA GLY A 206 -13.38 -12.57 -1.77
C GLY A 206 -13.67 -13.47 -0.56
N ALA A 207 -14.90 -13.97 -0.50
CA ALA A 207 -15.48 -14.80 0.55
C ALA A 207 -15.28 -16.30 0.24
N GLN A 208 -14.03 -16.76 0.32
CA GLN A 208 -13.61 -18.11 -0.15
C GLN A 208 -13.71 -19.22 0.92
N GLY A 209 -14.03 -18.88 2.16
CA GLY A 209 -13.96 -19.81 3.30
C GLY A 209 -12.53 -20.20 3.67
N THR A 210 -12.38 -21.18 4.56
CA THR A 210 -11.08 -21.57 5.16
C THR A 210 -10.15 -22.29 4.19
N THR A 211 -10.69 -23.09 3.26
CA THR A 211 -9.92 -23.93 2.33
C THR A 211 -10.23 -23.63 0.87
N GLY A 212 -10.93 -22.52 0.58
CA GLY A 212 -11.30 -22.12 -0.78
C GLY A 212 -12.60 -22.75 -1.29
N THR A 213 -13.23 -23.64 -0.51
CA THR A 213 -14.45 -24.36 -0.92
C THR A 213 -15.74 -23.62 -0.59
N GLN A 214 -15.65 -22.48 0.11
CA GLN A 214 -16.81 -21.68 0.53
C GLN A 214 -17.84 -22.43 1.41
N ALA A 215 -17.48 -23.59 1.97
CA ALA A 215 -18.42 -24.47 2.67
C ALA A 215 -19.23 -23.77 3.79
N SER A 216 -18.60 -22.84 4.53
CA SER A 216 -19.28 -22.04 5.55
C SER A 216 -20.36 -21.12 4.96
N PHE A 217 -20.06 -20.45 3.84
CA PHE A 217 -21.02 -19.59 3.14
C PHE A 217 -22.13 -20.40 2.47
N VAL A 218 -21.81 -21.53 1.84
CA VAL A 218 -22.82 -22.44 1.27
C VAL A 218 -23.79 -22.89 2.36
N SER A 219 -23.28 -23.19 3.57
CA SER A 219 -24.14 -23.54 4.71
C SER A 219 -25.04 -22.39 5.15
N ILE A 220 -24.55 -21.15 5.17
CA ILE A 220 -25.34 -19.97 5.56
C ILE A 220 -26.41 -19.66 4.51
N PHE A 221 -26.14 -19.97 3.25
CA PHE A 221 -27.11 -19.86 2.16
C PHE A 221 -27.92 -21.14 1.93
N GLU A 222 -28.04 -22.01 2.94
CA GLU A 222 -28.89 -23.21 2.92
C GLU A 222 -28.62 -24.15 1.73
N GLY A 223 -27.36 -24.27 1.31
CA GLY A 223 -26.92 -25.09 0.19
C GLY A 223 -26.97 -24.39 -1.17
N ASN A 224 -27.40 -23.13 -1.24
CA ASN A 224 -27.44 -22.39 -2.49
C ASN A 224 -26.06 -21.78 -2.83
N ALA A 225 -25.27 -22.52 -3.61
CA ALA A 225 -23.95 -22.09 -4.05
C ALA A 225 -23.96 -20.85 -4.96
N SER A 226 -25.04 -20.57 -5.72
CA SER A 226 -25.08 -19.38 -6.59
C SER A 226 -24.99 -18.08 -5.79
N LYS A 227 -25.54 -18.06 -4.58
CA LYS A 227 -25.43 -16.92 -3.67
C LYS A 227 -24.00 -16.66 -3.22
N CYS A 228 -23.12 -17.68 -3.22
CA CYS A 228 -21.69 -17.47 -2.94
C CYS A 228 -21.00 -16.71 -4.08
N ASP A 229 -21.40 -16.97 -5.34
CA ASP A 229 -20.91 -16.23 -6.49
C ASP A 229 -21.44 -14.79 -6.48
N GLU A 230 -22.74 -14.60 -6.26
CA GLU A 230 -23.36 -13.28 -6.14
C GLU A 230 -22.75 -12.46 -4.99
N LEU A 231 -22.43 -13.10 -3.86
CA LEU A 231 -21.73 -12.45 -2.74
C LEU A 231 -20.35 -11.92 -3.16
N ASN A 232 -19.58 -12.73 -3.89
CA ASN A 232 -18.27 -12.31 -4.39
C ASN A 232 -18.37 -11.19 -5.44
N ASP A 233 -19.40 -11.21 -6.29
CA ASP A 233 -19.64 -10.15 -7.26
C ASP A 233 -19.94 -8.81 -6.57
N LEU A 234 -20.82 -8.82 -5.56
CA LEU A 234 -21.12 -7.65 -4.74
C LEU A 234 -19.86 -7.13 -4.02
N LEU A 235 -19.07 -8.01 -3.42
CA LEU A 235 -17.82 -7.64 -2.76
C LEU A 235 -16.81 -7.04 -3.75
N CYS A 236 -16.65 -7.62 -4.94
CA CYS A 236 -15.78 -7.09 -5.98
C CYS A 236 -16.23 -5.70 -6.42
N GLN A 237 -17.54 -5.50 -6.64
CA GLN A 237 -18.12 -4.21 -6.99
C GLN A 237 -17.87 -3.16 -5.90
N ASN A 238 -18.12 -3.51 -4.64
CA ASN A 238 -17.96 -2.61 -3.49
C ASN A 238 -16.51 -2.12 -3.31
N PHE A 239 -15.53 -2.98 -3.61
CA PHE A 239 -14.11 -2.63 -3.52
C PHE A 239 -13.48 -2.30 -4.88
N GLY A 240 -14.24 -2.21 -5.97
CA GLY A 240 -13.76 -1.86 -7.30
C GLY A 240 -12.72 -2.83 -7.89
N PHE A 241 -12.79 -4.12 -7.56
CA PHE A 241 -11.99 -5.17 -8.18
C PHE A 241 -12.72 -5.75 -9.40
N PRO A 242 -12.00 -6.17 -10.46
CA PRO A 242 -12.63 -6.70 -11.66
C PRO A 242 -13.31 -8.06 -11.43
N SER A 243 -12.73 -8.90 -10.57
CA SER A 243 -13.27 -10.21 -10.20
C SER A 243 -12.53 -10.75 -8.97
N CYS A 244 -13.03 -11.86 -8.42
CA CYS A 244 -12.23 -12.72 -7.54
C CYS A 244 -11.21 -13.54 -8.35
N TYR A 245 -10.20 -14.11 -7.67
CA TYR A 245 -9.42 -15.21 -8.21
C TYR A 245 -10.29 -16.45 -8.38
N GLU A 246 -10.18 -17.11 -9.54
CA GLU A 246 -10.97 -18.30 -9.89
C GLU A 246 -10.69 -19.49 -8.98
N VAL A 247 -9.43 -19.62 -8.54
CA VAL A 247 -9.00 -20.67 -7.62
C VAL A 247 -8.22 -20.02 -6.49
N SER A 248 -8.67 -20.29 -5.27
CA SER A 248 -7.96 -19.93 -4.05
C SER A 248 -8.06 -21.08 -3.05
N THR A 249 -7.15 -21.12 -2.09
CA THR A 249 -7.27 -22.04 -0.95
C THR A 249 -7.67 -21.20 0.27
N GLN A 250 -6.86 -21.18 1.32
CA GLN A 250 -7.06 -20.25 2.42
C GLN A 250 -6.75 -18.81 2.00
N THR A 251 -5.77 -18.61 1.13
CA THR A 251 -5.25 -17.30 0.74
C THR A 251 -5.37 -17.08 -0.75
N TYR A 252 -5.17 -15.84 -1.22
CA TYR A 252 -4.78 -15.67 -2.62
C TYR A 252 -3.40 -16.32 -2.86
N THR A 253 -3.08 -16.64 -4.11
CA THR A 253 -1.78 -17.25 -4.43
C THR A 253 -0.64 -16.27 -4.22
N ARG A 254 0.37 -16.65 -3.43
CA ARG A 254 1.56 -15.81 -3.16
C ARG A 254 2.42 -15.58 -4.40
N LYS A 255 2.09 -16.20 -5.54
CA LYS A 255 2.63 -15.82 -6.85
C LYS A 255 2.31 -14.35 -7.19
N VAL A 256 1.17 -13.84 -6.72
CA VAL A 256 0.73 -12.45 -6.87
C VAL A 256 1.77 -11.51 -6.23
N ASP A 257 2.21 -11.81 -5.01
CA ASP A 257 3.22 -11.01 -4.30
C ASP A 257 4.53 -10.91 -5.08
N LEU A 258 4.96 -12.01 -5.71
CA LEU A 258 6.16 -12.00 -6.55
C LEU A 258 5.96 -11.16 -7.83
N ILE A 259 4.78 -11.17 -8.43
CA ILE A 259 4.47 -10.33 -9.61
C ILE A 259 4.54 -8.85 -9.22
N ILE A 260 3.96 -8.49 -8.09
CA ILE A 260 4.02 -7.14 -7.52
C ILE A 260 5.46 -6.73 -7.25
N ALA A 261 6.22 -7.58 -6.55
CA ALA A 261 7.61 -7.32 -6.20
C ALA A 261 8.49 -7.15 -7.44
N ASN A 262 8.27 -7.94 -8.49
CA ASN A 262 9.00 -7.82 -9.76
C ASN A 262 8.75 -6.48 -10.46
N ALA A 263 7.50 -5.99 -10.48
CA ALA A 263 7.19 -4.69 -11.08
C ALA A 263 7.89 -3.54 -10.32
N VAL A 264 7.89 -3.59 -8.98
CA VAL A 264 8.59 -2.60 -8.14
C VAL A 264 10.11 -2.72 -8.27
N ALA A 265 10.65 -3.94 -8.38
CA ALA A 265 12.07 -4.19 -8.58
C ALA A 265 12.57 -3.67 -9.95
N GLY A 266 11.74 -3.77 -11.00
CA GLY A 266 12.01 -3.17 -12.31
C GLY A 266 12.28 -1.67 -12.20
N LEU A 267 11.35 -0.94 -11.55
CA LEU A 267 11.51 0.49 -11.27
C LEU A 267 12.78 0.80 -10.46
N GLY A 268 13.11 -0.05 -9.48
CA GLY A 268 14.34 0.07 -8.70
C GLY A 268 15.61 -0.06 -9.55
N SER A 269 15.63 -1.00 -10.51
CA SER A 269 16.73 -1.19 -11.44
C SER A 269 16.90 0.01 -12.38
N THR A 270 15.80 0.52 -12.93
CA THR A 270 15.78 1.74 -13.74
C THR A 270 16.30 2.94 -12.96
N ALA A 271 15.82 3.14 -11.72
CA ALA A 271 16.29 4.21 -10.86
C ALA A 271 17.81 4.11 -10.64
N GLN A 272 18.33 2.93 -10.31
CA GLN A 272 19.77 2.71 -10.11
C GLN A 272 20.60 3.04 -11.36
N LYS A 273 20.10 2.70 -12.55
CA LYS A 273 20.78 3.00 -13.81
C LYS A 273 20.81 4.50 -14.08
N ILE A 274 19.68 5.18 -13.90
CA ILE A 274 19.56 6.63 -14.12
C ILE A 274 20.46 7.40 -13.13
N THR A 275 20.41 7.04 -11.85
CA THR A 275 21.24 7.69 -10.83
C THR A 275 22.73 7.41 -11.04
N GLY A 276 23.09 6.20 -11.47
CA GLY A 276 24.46 5.87 -11.89
C GLY A 276 24.97 6.78 -13.00
N ASP A 277 24.19 6.97 -14.06
CA ASP A 277 24.53 7.89 -15.16
C ASP A 277 24.71 9.33 -14.64
N ILE A 278 23.76 9.82 -13.82
CA ILE A 278 23.80 11.19 -13.30
C ILE A 278 25.07 11.42 -12.47
N ARG A 279 25.43 10.47 -11.61
CA ARG A 279 26.64 10.55 -10.78
C ARG A 279 27.91 10.62 -11.63
N HIS A 280 27.99 9.88 -12.73
CA HIS A 280 29.11 9.99 -13.67
C HIS A 280 29.15 11.35 -14.38
N LEU A 281 28.00 11.85 -14.83
CA LEU A 281 27.92 13.15 -15.49
C LEU A 281 28.25 14.31 -14.55
N MET A 282 27.89 14.21 -13.26
CA MET A 282 28.33 15.14 -12.22
C MET A 282 29.83 15.11 -11.99
N HIS A 283 30.45 13.91 -12.02
CA HIS A 283 31.89 13.80 -11.93
C HIS A 283 32.61 14.53 -13.08
N TRP A 284 32.07 14.47 -14.30
CA TRP A 284 32.59 15.21 -15.47
C TRP A 284 32.12 16.67 -15.54
N LYS A 285 31.28 17.12 -14.61
CA LYS A 285 30.71 18.47 -14.56
C LYS A 285 29.85 18.82 -15.78
N GLU A 286 29.24 17.82 -16.41
CA GLU A 286 28.32 18.01 -17.54
C GLU A 286 26.90 18.33 -17.08
N ILE A 287 26.47 17.79 -15.94
CA ILE A 287 25.19 18.10 -15.29
C ILE A 287 25.39 18.17 -13.77
N GLU A 288 24.46 18.81 -13.06
CA GLU A 288 24.40 18.79 -11.59
C GLU A 288 22.96 18.52 -11.13
N GLU A 289 22.81 17.87 -9.97
CA GLU A 289 21.54 17.85 -9.23
C GLU A 289 21.10 19.28 -8.86
N PRO A 290 19.79 19.52 -8.68
CA PRO A 290 19.32 20.74 -8.04
C PRO A 290 20.02 20.96 -6.69
N PHE A 291 20.42 22.20 -6.42
CA PHE A 291 21.12 22.57 -5.19
C PHE A 291 20.32 23.64 -4.44
N GLU A 292 19.86 23.34 -3.23
CA GLU A 292 19.10 24.30 -2.44
C GLU A 292 20.00 25.40 -1.89
N ALA A 293 19.46 26.62 -1.71
CA ALA A 293 20.24 27.78 -1.27
C ALA A 293 20.94 27.58 0.09
N SER A 294 20.36 26.78 0.98
CA SER A 294 20.90 26.44 2.31
C SER A 294 21.62 25.09 2.34
N GLN A 295 21.72 24.37 1.22
CA GLN A 295 22.36 23.06 1.19
C GLN A 295 23.87 23.21 1.37
N ILE A 296 24.44 22.44 2.32
CA ILE A 296 25.89 22.37 2.51
C ILE A 296 26.41 21.16 1.74
N GLY A 297 27.11 21.39 0.64
CA GLY A 297 27.66 20.32 -0.21
C GLY A 297 28.83 19.56 0.43
N SER A 298 29.65 20.23 1.24
CA SER A 298 30.71 19.63 2.02
C SER A 298 30.97 20.46 3.28
N SER A 299 31.22 19.78 4.41
CA SER A 299 31.62 20.43 5.67
C SER A 299 32.96 21.15 5.61
N ALA A 300 33.78 20.90 4.58
CA ALA A 300 35.14 21.43 4.45
C ALA A 300 35.40 22.24 3.16
N MET A 301 34.56 22.11 2.12
CA MET A 301 34.80 22.71 0.81
C MET A 301 33.54 23.35 0.24
N ALA A 302 33.44 24.68 0.30
CA ALA A 302 32.25 25.43 -0.12
C ALA A 302 31.89 25.27 -1.61
N TYR A 303 32.86 25.00 -2.48
CA TYR A 303 32.63 24.79 -3.92
C TYR A 303 32.25 23.36 -4.29
N LYS A 304 32.37 22.39 -3.36
CA LYS A 304 32.17 20.97 -3.65
C LYS A 304 30.68 20.62 -3.52
N ARG A 305 30.10 20.14 -4.61
CA ARG A 305 28.74 19.59 -4.67
C ARG A 305 28.78 18.08 -4.87
N ASN A 306 28.06 17.34 -4.05
CA ASN A 306 27.96 15.88 -4.13
C ASN A 306 26.57 15.50 -4.67
N PRO A 307 26.45 14.41 -5.47
CA PRO A 307 25.17 13.79 -5.76
C PRO A 307 24.65 13.12 -4.48
N VAL A 308 23.78 13.80 -3.73
CA VAL A 308 23.26 13.29 -2.44
C VAL A 308 21.83 12.79 -2.55
N ILE A 309 21.12 13.17 -3.61
CA ILE A 309 19.75 12.72 -3.90
C ILE A 309 19.78 11.43 -4.73
N THR A 310 20.73 11.32 -5.66
CA THR A 310 20.91 10.16 -6.57
C THR A 310 21.76 9.01 -5.99
#